data_AF-A0A968T256-F1
#
_entry.id   AF-A0A968T256-F1
#
_cell.length_a   1.000
_cell.length_b   1.000
_cell.length_c   1.000
_cell.angle_alpha   90.00
_cell.angle_beta   90.00
_cell.angle_gamma   90.00
#
_symmetry.space_group_name_H-M   'P 1'
#
loop_
_entity.id
_entity.type
_entity.pdbx_description
1 polymer ?
#
loop_
_entity_poly.entity_id
_entity_poly.type
_entity_poly.pdbx_seq_one_letter_code
_entity_poly.pdbx_strand_id
1 'polypeptide(L)'
;MQPKTSSLALRGSPCYRQSEQRRIVAGLLSGNSLLVVGEPGSGKSSLAHFIAQDLTGFRLVHLKASTPKQMVESVAEQLNVDPTTLEGKKMTLAQLQSALFGDLLNQTAIFICDDAEQYPLSFRQWLESLLSTKAVMLVLATWPPAKDLFLKLPRLELDPLPDGPIRDCIQSAADELGIRLKPGQVSNLMERCGGNPMLAKRVVLEEHLGLKITGPDHTQWIDGTPFLVAGLMCFTLVRFLGLGFSSTSLYLLGAILTVVAAIARLLLYSLPRRKGRLGQR
;
A
#
# COMPACT_ATOMS: atom_id res chain seq x y z
N MET A 1 24.98 -2.81 20.55
CA MET A 1 23.56 -2.56 20.81
C MET A 1 22.81 -2.73 19.49
N GLN A 2 22.37 -3.95 19.17
CA GLN A 2 21.64 -4.24 17.94
C GLN A 2 20.14 -3.98 18.18
N PRO A 3 19.41 -3.39 17.22
CA PRO A 3 17.97 -3.19 17.36
C PRO A 3 17.29 -4.57 17.32
N LYS A 4 16.56 -4.90 18.39
CA LYS A 4 15.65 -6.04 18.44
C LYS A 4 14.62 -5.86 17.32
N THR A 5 14.76 -6.69 16.30
CA THR A 5 13.79 -6.90 15.23
C THR A 5 12.42 -7.17 15.82
N SER A 6 11.44 -6.42 15.34
CA SER A 6 10.00 -6.46 15.63
C SER A 6 9.29 -7.73 15.15
N SER A 7 9.98 -8.88 15.13
CA SER A 7 9.46 -10.16 14.61
C SER A 7 8.65 -10.98 15.63
N LEU A 8 8.47 -10.49 16.86
CA LEU A 8 7.85 -11.25 17.95
C LEU A 8 6.32 -11.10 18.09
N ALA A 9 5.66 -10.24 17.32
CA ALA A 9 4.23 -9.90 17.52
C ALA A 9 3.24 -10.52 16.51
N LEU A 10 3.66 -11.43 15.61
CA LEU A 10 2.79 -11.98 14.55
C LEU A 10 2.38 -13.44 14.76
N ARG A 11 2.82 -14.10 15.84
CA ARG A 11 2.41 -15.48 16.15
C ARG A 11 1.06 -15.48 16.87
N GLY A 12 -0.03 -15.25 16.14
CA GLY A 12 -1.38 -15.50 16.65
C GLY A 12 -2.46 -14.49 16.25
N SER A 13 -2.09 -13.32 15.70
CA SER A 13 -3.09 -12.35 15.24
C SER A 13 -3.65 -12.75 13.87
N PRO A 14 -4.98 -12.79 13.69
CA PRO A 14 -5.58 -13.06 12.39
C PRO A 14 -5.19 -11.96 11.39
N CYS A 15 -4.98 -12.34 10.13
CA CYS A 15 -4.77 -11.37 9.07
C CYS A 15 -6.01 -10.46 8.97
N TYR A 16 -5.83 -9.16 9.19
CA TYR A 16 -6.91 -8.18 9.10
C TYR A 16 -7.24 -7.75 7.65
N ARG A 17 -6.49 -8.26 6.65
CA ARG A 17 -6.70 -8.03 5.20
C ARG A 17 -6.99 -9.34 4.45
N GLN A 18 -7.92 -10.15 4.96
CA GLN A 18 -8.19 -11.49 4.42
C GLN A 18 -8.66 -11.45 2.96
N SER A 19 -9.47 -10.46 2.59
CA SER A 19 -9.95 -10.30 1.22
C SER A 19 -8.81 -10.07 0.23
N GLU A 20 -7.90 -9.15 0.56
CA GLU A 20 -6.73 -8.81 -0.25
C GLU A 20 -5.74 -9.98 -0.28
N GLN A 21 -5.51 -10.63 0.86
CA GLN A 21 -4.69 -11.85 0.94
C GLN A 21 -5.19 -12.92 -0.03
N ARG A 22 -6.48 -13.29 0.03
CA ARG A 22 -7.07 -14.31 -0.85
C ARG A 22 -6.94 -13.94 -2.32
N ARG A 23 -7.19 -12.66 -2.66
CA ARG A 23 -7.08 -12.16 -4.04
C ARG A 23 -5.64 -12.22 -4.55
N ILE A 24 -4.66 -11.83 -3.72
CA ILE A 24 -3.25 -11.86 -4.08
C ILE A 24 -2.79 -13.31 -4.24
N VAL A 25 -3.08 -14.19 -3.28
CA VAL A 25 -2.73 -15.62 -3.36
C VAL A 25 -3.32 -16.24 -4.63
N ALA A 26 -4.59 -16.03 -4.93
CA ALA A 26 -5.20 -16.53 -6.16
C ALA A 26 -4.52 -15.98 -7.43
N GLY A 27 -4.12 -14.71 -7.43
CA GLY A 27 -3.35 -14.09 -8.52
C GLY A 27 -1.98 -14.74 -8.70
N LEU A 28 -1.23 -14.94 -7.61
CA LEU A 28 0.09 -15.57 -7.66
C LEU A 28 0.00 -17.04 -8.12
N LEU A 29 -0.98 -17.80 -7.61
CA LEU A 29 -1.19 -19.20 -7.98
C LEU A 29 -1.64 -19.36 -9.44
N SER A 30 -2.27 -18.34 -10.03
CA SER A 30 -2.59 -18.32 -11.47
C SER A 30 -1.42 -17.88 -12.36
N GLY A 31 -0.24 -17.64 -11.78
CA GLY A 31 0.96 -17.25 -12.51
C GLY A 31 1.10 -15.75 -12.75
N ASN A 32 0.24 -14.92 -12.14
CA ASN A 32 0.27 -13.48 -12.34
C ASN A 32 1.15 -12.78 -11.30
N SER A 33 2.10 -11.99 -11.77
CA SER A 33 2.86 -11.07 -10.92
C SER A 33 2.01 -9.83 -10.60
N LEU A 34 2.14 -9.29 -9.39
CA LEU A 34 1.30 -8.20 -8.87
C LEU A 34 2.15 -7.16 -8.14
N LEU A 35 1.77 -5.88 -8.30
CA LEU A 35 2.29 -4.75 -7.53
C LEU A 35 1.25 -4.33 -6.48
N VAL A 36 1.59 -4.44 -5.20
CA VAL A 36 0.78 -3.96 -4.08
C VAL A 36 1.33 -2.61 -3.60
N VAL A 37 0.50 -1.57 -3.65
CA VAL A 37 0.83 -0.22 -3.22
C VAL A 37 -0.02 0.18 -2.03
N GLY A 38 0.52 0.95 -1.10
CA GLY A 38 -0.25 1.51 0.01
C GLY A 38 0.59 2.46 0.85
N GLU A 39 -0.06 3.32 1.61
CA GLU A 39 0.60 4.29 2.49
C GLU A 39 1.61 3.64 3.46
N PRO A 40 2.62 4.37 3.96
CA PRO A 40 3.50 3.88 5.01
C PRO A 40 2.66 3.37 6.20
N GLY A 41 2.97 2.17 6.71
CA GLY A 41 2.23 1.61 7.85
C GLY A 41 0.87 0.97 7.54
N SER A 42 0.42 0.97 6.27
CA SER A 42 -0.85 0.34 5.84
C SER A 42 -0.94 -1.19 6.03
N GLY A 43 0.15 -1.84 6.43
CA GLY A 43 0.22 -3.28 6.71
C GLY A 43 0.77 -4.15 5.59
N LYS A 44 1.46 -3.57 4.59
CA LYS A 44 2.06 -4.32 3.45
C LYS A 44 2.94 -5.48 3.89
N SER A 45 3.94 -5.24 4.74
CA SER A 45 4.87 -6.27 5.21
C SER A 45 4.16 -7.35 6.05
N SER A 46 3.17 -6.98 6.86
CA SER A 46 2.34 -7.94 7.60
C SER A 46 1.52 -8.81 6.65
N LEU A 47 0.91 -8.22 5.62
CA LEU A 47 0.17 -8.94 4.58
C LEU A 47 1.10 -9.90 3.81
N ALA A 48 2.30 -9.46 3.43
CA ALA A 48 3.30 -10.29 2.78
C ALA A 48 3.69 -11.50 3.64
N HIS A 49 3.79 -11.33 4.97
CA HIS A 49 4.07 -12.42 5.89
C HIS A 49 2.95 -13.47 5.90
N PHE A 50 1.68 -13.07 5.96
CA PHE A 50 0.56 -14.01 5.90
C PHE A 50 0.45 -14.72 4.55
N ILE A 51 0.68 -14.00 3.44
CA ILE A 51 0.73 -14.60 2.10
C ILE A 51 1.83 -15.66 2.02
N ALA A 52 3.00 -15.41 2.60
CA ALA A 52 4.08 -16.37 2.61
C ALA A 52 3.74 -17.64 3.41
N GLN A 53 2.98 -17.52 4.50
CA GLN A 53 2.49 -18.66 5.26
C GLN A 53 1.54 -19.54 4.43
N ASP A 54 0.65 -18.94 3.65
CA ASP A 54 -0.26 -19.65 2.73
C ASP A 54 0.49 -20.35 1.58
N LEU A 55 1.67 -19.87 1.22
CA LEU A 55 2.47 -20.35 0.09
C LEU A 55 3.63 -21.29 0.50
N THR A 56 3.62 -21.81 1.73
CA THR A 56 4.68 -22.69 2.29
C THR A 56 4.96 -23.97 1.48
N GLY A 57 4.05 -24.39 0.60
CA GLY A 57 4.25 -25.52 -0.33
C GLY A 57 4.91 -25.17 -1.67
N PHE A 58 5.22 -23.90 -1.92
CA PHE A 58 5.83 -23.43 -3.17
C PHE A 58 7.29 -23.05 -2.98
N ARG A 59 8.05 -23.04 -4.08
CA ARG A 59 9.42 -22.54 -4.08
C ARG A 59 9.39 -21.03 -3.95
N LEU A 60 9.64 -20.54 -2.74
CA LEU A 60 9.39 -19.17 -2.35
C LEU A 60 10.69 -18.41 -2.03
N VAL A 61 10.79 -17.18 -2.51
CA VAL A 61 11.94 -16.30 -2.30
C VAL A 61 11.48 -15.01 -1.65
N HIS A 62 12.04 -14.72 -0.48
CA HIS A 62 11.85 -13.46 0.23
C HIS A 62 12.99 -12.51 -0.06
N LEU A 63 12.67 -11.34 -0.57
CA LEU A 63 13.63 -10.28 -0.85
C LEU A 63 13.46 -9.11 0.11
N LYS A 64 14.61 -8.62 0.58
CA LYS A 64 14.76 -7.39 1.37
C LYS A 64 15.80 -6.52 0.72
N ALA A 65 15.62 -5.21 0.81
CA ALA A 65 16.54 -4.24 0.23
C ALA A 65 17.96 -4.41 0.80
N SER A 66 18.93 -4.57 -0.10
CA SER A 66 20.35 -4.68 0.23
C SER A 66 21.20 -4.34 -0.99
N THR A 67 22.50 -4.64 -0.97
CA THR A 67 23.35 -4.49 -2.16
C THR A 67 22.94 -5.49 -3.25
N PRO A 68 23.08 -5.17 -4.56
CA PRO A 68 22.67 -6.07 -5.65
C PRO A 68 23.30 -7.46 -5.55
N LYS A 69 24.58 -7.52 -5.13
CA LYS A 69 25.30 -8.78 -4.94
C LYS A 69 24.67 -9.63 -3.84
N GLN A 70 24.43 -9.06 -2.67
CA GLN A 70 23.83 -9.77 -1.54
C GLN A 70 22.40 -10.22 -1.85
N MET A 71 21.63 -9.40 -2.59
CA MET A 71 20.29 -9.78 -3.00
C MET A 71 20.32 -10.99 -3.94
N VAL A 72 21.18 -10.99 -4.98
CA VAL A 72 21.32 -12.14 -5.89
C VAL A 72 21.85 -13.38 -5.17
N GLU A 73 22.84 -13.24 -4.29
CA GLU A 73 23.35 -14.35 -3.46
C GLU A 73 22.23 -14.93 -2.57
N SER A 74 21.38 -14.08 -1.99
CA SER A 74 20.23 -14.52 -1.19
C SER A 74 19.15 -15.23 -2.02
N VAL A 75 18.91 -14.81 -3.26
CA VAL A 75 18.01 -15.55 -4.18
C VAL A 75 18.59 -16.93 -4.46
N ALA A 76 19.89 -17.02 -4.78
CA ALA A 76 20.54 -18.29 -5.06
C ALA A 76 20.49 -19.25 -3.88
N GLU A 77 20.74 -18.74 -2.67
CA GLU A 77 20.63 -19.52 -1.43
C GLU A 77 19.21 -20.04 -1.21
N GLN A 78 18.19 -19.18 -1.31
CA GLN A 78 16.79 -19.57 -1.10
C GLN A 78 16.27 -20.53 -2.18
N LEU A 79 16.79 -20.41 -3.40
CA LEU A 79 16.48 -21.31 -4.51
C LEU A 79 17.34 -22.58 -4.52
N ASN A 80 18.31 -22.75 -3.61
CA ASN A 80 19.28 -23.84 -3.62
C ASN A 80 20.06 -23.97 -4.95
N VAL A 81 20.42 -22.83 -5.55
CA VAL A 81 21.28 -22.78 -6.74
C VAL A 81 22.74 -22.63 -6.29
N ASP A 82 23.57 -23.58 -6.69
CA ASP A 82 24.99 -23.60 -6.30
C ASP A 82 25.72 -22.35 -6.85
N PRO A 83 26.34 -21.53 -5.97
CA PRO A 83 27.09 -20.36 -6.39
C PRO A 83 28.48 -20.69 -6.96
N THR A 84 28.81 -21.98 -7.17
CA THR A 84 30.08 -22.43 -7.75
C THR A 84 29.91 -22.95 -9.18
N THR A 85 30.91 -22.73 -10.01
CA THR A 85 30.98 -23.30 -11.36
C THR A 85 31.26 -24.80 -11.30
N LEU A 86 31.06 -25.50 -12.42
CA LEU A 86 31.44 -26.92 -12.56
C LEU A 86 32.93 -27.18 -12.27
N GLU A 87 33.78 -26.15 -12.39
CA GLU A 87 35.20 -26.19 -12.06
C GLU A 87 35.50 -25.90 -10.56
N GLY A 88 34.47 -25.71 -9.73
CA GLY A 88 34.61 -25.40 -8.30
C GLY A 88 34.98 -23.94 -7.99
N LYS A 89 34.92 -23.02 -8.96
CA LYS A 89 35.21 -21.59 -8.74
C LYS A 89 33.94 -20.83 -8.38
N LYS A 90 34.03 -19.81 -7.51
CA LYS A 90 32.89 -18.95 -7.20
C LYS A 90 32.43 -18.21 -8.46
N MET A 91 31.13 -18.28 -8.77
CA MET A 91 30.55 -17.57 -9.91
C MET A 91 30.66 -16.05 -9.75
N THR A 92 30.86 -15.36 -10.86
CA THR A 92 30.66 -13.91 -10.93
C THR A 92 29.18 -13.57 -10.77
N LEU A 93 28.86 -12.32 -10.40
CA LEU A 93 27.47 -11.87 -10.26
C LEU A 93 26.65 -12.10 -11.54
N ALA A 94 27.22 -11.82 -12.71
CA ALA A 94 26.56 -12.01 -14.00
C ALA A 94 26.31 -13.49 -14.31
N GLN A 95 27.28 -14.37 -14.00
CA GLN A 95 27.11 -15.82 -14.17
C GLN A 95 26.01 -16.35 -13.25
N LEU A 96 25.97 -15.90 -12.00
CA LEU A 96 24.94 -16.30 -11.04
C LEU A 96 23.55 -15.82 -11.48
N GLN A 97 23.43 -14.57 -11.94
CA GLN A 97 22.19 -14.05 -12.51
C GLN A 97 21.69 -14.87 -13.71
N SER A 98 22.59 -15.26 -14.62
CA SER A 98 22.27 -16.11 -15.77
C SER A 98 21.89 -17.53 -15.36
N ALA A 99 22.56 -18.11 -14.35
CA ALA A 99 22.22 -19.42 -13.82
C ALA A 99 20.82 -19.44 -13.20
N LEU A 100 20.49 -18.42 -12.39
CA LEU A 100 19.15 -18.24 -11.82
C LEU A 100 18.09 -18.04 -12.91
N PHE A 101 18.41 -17.26 -13.94
CA PHE A 101 17.50 -17.08 -15.08
C PHE A 101 17.20 -18.42 -15.77
N GLY A 102 18.23 -19.22 -16.04
CA GLY A 102 18.08 -20.55 -16.66
C GLY A 102 17.27 -21.52 -15.80
N ASP A 103 17.47 -21.51 -14.49
CA ASP A 103 16.70 -22.31 -13.55
C ASP A 103 15.20 -21.92 -13.55
N LEU A 104 14.92 -20.62 -13.55
CA LEU A 104 13.55 -20.07 -13.54
C LEU A 104 12.82 -20.20 -14.88
N LEU A 105 13.50 -20.54 -15.98
CA LEU A 105 12.83 -20.96 -17.21
C LEU A 105 12.17 -22.34 -17.05
N ASN A 106 12.76 -23.21 -16.24
CA ASN A 106 12.32 -24.59 -16.08
C ASN A 106 11.37 -24.75 -14.89
N GLN A 107 11.68 -24.08 -13.78
CA GLN A 107 10.97 -24.21 -12.51
C GLN A 107 10.27 -22.92 -12.11
N THR A 108 9.04 -23.04 -11.62
CA THR A 108 8.27 -21.91 -11.10
C THR A 108 8.77 -21.56 -9.70
N ALA A 109 8.98 -20.27 -9.44
CA ALA A 109 9.26 -19.75 -8.11
C ALA A 109 8.46 -18.48 -7.85
N ILE A 110 8.01 -18.30 -6.60
CA ILE A 110 7.25 -17.13 -6.18
C ILE A 110 8.17 -16.20 -5.39
N PHE A 111 8.31 -14.97 -5.85
CA PHE A 111 9.11 -13.93 -5.23
C PHE A 111 8.21 -13.00 -4.42
N ILE A 112 8.55 -12.75 -3.16
CA ILE A 112 7.94 -11.74 -2.31
C ILE A 112 8.98 -10.63 -2.10
N CYS A 113 8.78 -9.52 -2.80
CA CYS A 113 9.67 -8.36 -2.81
C CYS A 113 9.09 -7.27 -1.90
N ASP A 114 9.56 -7.20 -0.65
CA ASP A 114 9.13 -6.17 0.29
C ASP A 114 9.95 -4.88 0.15
N ASP A 115 9.32 -3.72 0.35
CA ASP A 115 9.90 -2.37 0.18
C ASP A 115 10.69 -2.19 -1.13
N ALA A 116 10.12 -2.64 -2.26
CA ALA A 116 10.81 -2.72 -3.54
C ALA A 116 11.28 -1.37 -4.09
N GLU A 117 10.71 -0.24 -3.66
CA GLU A 117 11.19 1.10 -4.00
C GLU A 117 12.63 1.37 -3.55
N GLN A 118 13.08 0.66 -2.51
CA GLN A 118 14.44 0.78 -1.96
C GLN A 118 15.46 -0.04 -2.78
N TYR A 119 15.01 -0.87 -3.72
CA TYR A 119 15.91 -1.75 -4.45
C TYR A 119 16.75 -0.95 -5.46
N PRO A 120 18.07 -1.26 -5.58
CA PRO A 120 18.92 -0.66 -6.58
C PRO A 120 18.37 -0.85 -8.00
N LEU A 121 18.58 0.15 -8.87
CA LEU A 121 18.05 0.13 -10.24
C LEU A 121 18.47 -1.12 -11.02
N SER A 122 19.75 -1.50 -10.94
CA SER A 122 20.28 -2.69 -11.64
C SER A 122 19.59 -3.97 -11.20
N PHE A 123 19.26 -4.10 -9.90
CA PHE A 123 18.54 -5.25 -9.39
C PHE A 123 17.07 -5.25 -9.84
N ARG A 124 16.41 -4.07 -9.87
CA ARG A 124 15.04 -3.95 -10.40
C ARG A 124 14.96 -4.31 -11.89
N GLN A 125 15.95 -3.91 -12.69
CA GLN A 125 16.05 -4.30 -14.10
C GLN A 125 16.26 -5.80 -14.29
N TRP A 126 17.02 -6.43 -13.39
CA TRP A 126 17.17 -7.89 -13.40
C TRP A 126 15.88 -8.61 -12.98
N LEU A 127 15.18 -8.17 -11.94
CA LEU A 127 13.86 -8.70 -11.60
C LEU A 127 12.87 -8.54 -12.76
N GLU A 128 12.94 -7.43 -13.48
CA GLU A 128 12.11 -7.18 -14.66
C GLU A 128 12.39 -8.19 -15.78
N SER A 129 13.65 -8.60 -15.99
CA SER A 129 13.95 -9.62 -17.00
C SER A 129 13.40 -10.99 -16.62
N LEU A 130 13.34 -11.31 -15.31
CA LEU A 130 12.74 -12.55 -14.81
C LEU A 130 11.24 -12.64 -15.06
N LEU A 131 10.52 -11.54 -15.35
CA LEU A 131 9.11 -11.59 -15.74
C LEU A 131 8.86 -12.37 -17.04
N SER A 132 9.90 -12.60 -17.85
CA SER A 132 9.82 -13.45 -19.06
C SER A 132 10.02 -14.94 -18.77
N THR A 133 10.24 -15.31 -17.50
CA THR A 133 10.46 -16.69 -17.03
C THR A 133 9.22 -17.21 -16.28
N LYS A 134 9.34 -18.34 -15.58
CA LYS A 134 8.29 -18.84 -14.67
C LYS A 134 8.34 -18.20 -13.28
N ALA A 135 9.10 -17.12 -13.09
CA ALA A 135 9.10 -16.35 -11.86
C ALA A 135 7.79 -15.55 -11.73
N VAL A 136 7.08 -15.74 -10.62
CA VAL A 136 5.88 -14.98 -10.26
C VAL A 136 6.23 -14.05 -9.11
N MET A 137 5.94 -12.75 -9.22
CA MET A 137 6.40 -11.76 -8.25
C MET A 137 5.23 -11.05 -7.56
N LEU A 138 5.25 -11.05 -6.24
CA LEU A 138 4.53 -10.11 -5.40
C LEU A 138 5.48 -8.96 -5.03
N VAL A 139 5.27 -7.80 -5.65
CA VAL A 139 6.06 -6.60 -5.40
C VAL A 139 5.28 -5.68 -4.48
N LEU A 140 5.81 -5.39 -3.29
CA LEU A 140 5.21 -4.46 -2.35
C LEU A 140 6.01 -3.17 -2.35
N ALA A 141 5.31 -2.04 -2.50
CA ALA A 141 5.96 -0.73 -2.48
C ALA A 141 5.07 0.35 -1.85
N THR A 142 5.69 1.36 -1.25
CA THR A 142 4.97 2.53 -0.72
C THR A 142 4.79 3.59 -1.78
N TRP A 143 5.90 4.03 -2.38
CA TRP A 143 5.92 5.07 -3.42
C TRP A 143 6.72 4.59 -4.62
N PRO A 144 6.22 3.62 -5.40
CA PRO A 144 6.98 3.07 -6.50
C PRO A 144 7.25 4.15 -7.58
N PRO A 145 8.45 4.20 -8.17
CA PRO A 145 8.73 5.07 -9.30
C PRO A 145 7.97 4.59 -10.55
N ALA A 146 7.63 5.52 -11.45
CA ALA A 146 6.80 5.27 -12.63
C ALA A 146 7.56 4.60 -13.80
N LYS A 147 8.38 3.58 -13.50
CA LYS A 147 9.32 3.00 -14.46
C LYS A 147 9.69 1.57 -14.09
N ASP A 148 10.42 0.92 -14.99
CA ASP A 148 11.01 -0.40 -14.80
C ASP A 148 9.94 -1.46 -14.47
N LEU A 149 10.27 -2.42 -13.60
CA LEU A 149 9.39 -3.44 -13.03
C LEU A 149 8.00 -2.91 -12.62
N PHE A 150 7.91 -1.72 -12.03
CA PHE A 150 6.65 -1.21 -11.47
C PHE A 150 5.61 -0.85 -12.53
N LEU A 151 6.03 -0.52 -13.75
CA LEU A 151 5.12 -0.15 -14.83
C LEU A 151 4.52 -1.39 -15.52
N LYS A 152 5.20 -2.52 -15.44
CA LYS A 152 4.81 -3.78 -16.12
C LYS A 152 3.85 -4.64 -15.31
N LEU A 153 3.65 -4.33 -14.03
CA LEU A 153 2.85 -5.14 -13.12
C LEU A 153 1.44 -4.57 -12.92
N PRO A 154 0.39 -5.43 -12.95
CA PRO A 154 -0.93 -5.05 -12.47
C PRO A 154 -0.87 -4.54 -11.03
N ARG A 155 -1.49 -3.38 -10.79
CA ARG A 155 -1.48 -2.70 -9.49
C ARG A 155 -2.73 -3.02 -8.66
N LEU A 156 -2.51 -3.36 -7.40
CA LEU A 156 -3.51 -3.41 -6.33
C LEU A 156 -3.14 -2.35 -5.30
N GLU A 157 -4.05 -1.44 -5.02
CA GLU A 157 -3.86 -0.41 -3.98
C GLU A 157 -4.57 -0.85 -2.71
N LEU A 158 -3.88 -0.73 -1.57
CA LEU A 158 -4.43 -1.03 -0.26
C LEU A 158 -5.17 0.19 0.26
N ASP A 159 -6.49 0.06 0.35
CA ASP A 159 -7.33 1.04 1.01
C ASP A 159 -7.05 1.06 2.53
N PRO A 160 -7.33 2.19 3.19
CA PRO A 160 -7.37 2.25 4.65
C PRO A 160 -8.26 1.14 5.22
N LEU A 161 -7.87 0.57 6.36
CA LEU A 161 -8.67 -0.47 6.99
C LEU A 161 -10.01 0.08 7.48
N PRO A 162 -11.07 -0.74 7.43
CA PRO A 162 -12.33 -0.38 8.05
C PRO A 162 -12.21 -0.35 9.59
N ASP A 163 -13.21 0.25 10.23
CA ASP A 163 -13.27 0.51 11.66
C ASP A 163 -13.10 -0.74 12.54
N GLY A 164 -13.68 -1.87 12.15
CA GLY A 164 -13.61 -3.12 12.91
C GLY A 164 -12.15 -3.58 13.14
N PRO A 165 -11.41 -3.91 12.07
CA PRO A 165 -10.01 -4.32 12.20
C PRO A 165 -9.09 -3.30 12.87
N ILE A 166 -9.35 -2.00 12.73
CA ILE A 166 -8.57 -0.96 13.43
C ILE A 166 -8.85 -0.97 14.92
N ARG A 167 -10.12 -1.11 15.32
CA ARG A 167 -10.49 -1.29 16.72
C ARG A 167 -9.76 -2.49 17.32
N ASP A 168 -9.69 -3.60 16.60
CA ASP A 168 -8.96 -4.80 17.04
C ASP A 168 -7.45 -4.53 17.18
N CYS A 169 -6.86 -3.76 16.25
CA CYS A 169 -5.46 -3.34 16.35
C CYS A 169 -5.20 -2.47 17.58
N ILE A 170 -6.09 -1.52 17.87
CA ILE A 170 -6.01 -0.63 19.04
C ILE A 170 -6.16 -1.42 20.34
N GLN A 171 -7.14 -2.32 20.40
CA GLN A 171 -7.38 -3.16 21.57
C GLN A 171 -6.19 -4.09 21.83
N SER A 172 -5.69 -4.76 20.78
CA SER A 172 -4.51 -5.63 20.89
C SER A 172 -3.29 -4.85 21.39
N ALA A 173 -3.05 -3.64 20.86
CA ALA A 173 -1.95 -2.79 21.32
C ALA A 173 -2.13 -2.30 22.77
N ALA A 174 -3.37 -2.04 23.18
CA ALA A 174 -3.70 -1.64 24.55
C ALA A 174 -3.48 -2.80 25.54
N ASP A 175 -3.89 -4.01 25.15
CA ASP A 175 -3.69 -5.23 25.92
C ASP A 175 -2.20 -5.56 26.06
N GLU A 176 -1.40 -5.39 24.99
CA GLU A 176 0.06 -5.52 25.02
C GLU A 176 0.73 -4.57 26.03
N LEU A 177 0.18 -3.37 26.21
CA LEU A 177 0.67 -2.36 27.17
C LEU A 177 -0.02 -2.43 28.54
N GLY A 178 -0.95 -3.37 28.73
CA GLY A 178 -1.70 -3.54 29.99
C GLY A 178 -2.63 -2.37 30.33
N ILE A 179 -3.06 -1.57 29.34
CA ILE A 179 -3.96 -0.44 29.55
C ILE A 179 -5.40 -0.80 29.14
N ARG A 180 -6.37 -0.34 29.93
CA ARG A 180 -7.80 -0.51 29.62
C ARG A 180 -8.36 0.78 29.02
N LEU A 181 -8.66 0.76 27.73
CA LEU A 181 -9.26 1.89 27.02
C LEU A 181 -10.78 1.87 27.17
N LYS A 182 -11.38 3.04 27.47
CA LYS A 182 -12.84 3.22 27.43
C LYS A 182 -13.33 3.29 25.98
N PRO A 183 -14.59 2.93 25.67
CA PRO A 183 -15.13 3.01 24.31
C PRO A 183 -14.97 4.38 23.64
N GLY A 184 -15.14 5.48 24.38
CA GLY A 184 -14.94 6.83 23.87
C GLY A 184 -13.47 7.17 23.53
N GLN A 185 -12.51 6.62 24.29
CA GLN A 185 -11.09 6.76 23.99
C GLN A 185 -10.74 5.98 22.72
N VAL A 186 -11.27 4.77 22.56
CA VAL A 186 -11.07 3.96 21.34
C VAL A 186 -11.56 4.72 20.12
N SER A 187 -12.75 5.31 20.15
CA SER A 187 -13.27 6.10 19.02
C SER A 187 -12.37 7.31 18.67
N ASN A 188 -11.87 8.04 19.68
CA ASN A 188 -10.95 9.16 19.45
C ASN A 188 -9.62 8.69 18.81
N LEU A 189 -9.06 7.59 19.32
CA LEU A 189 -7.83 7.01 18.77
C LEU A 189 -8.05 6.49 17.34
N MET A 190 -9.21 5.89 17.04
CA MET A 190 -9.55 5.44 15.68
C MET A 190 -9.58 6.59 14.67
N GLU A 191 -10.20 7.71 15.04
CA GLU A 191 -10.26 8.91 14.19
C GLU A 191 -8.84 9.40 13.86
N ARG A 192 -7.93 9.44 14.84
CA ARG A 192 -6.54 9.85 14.64
C ARG A 192 -5.74 8.95 13.68
N CYS A 193 -6.13 7.68 13.54
CA CYS A 193 -5.38 6.71 12.74
C CYS A 193 -5.80 6.66 11.29
N GLY A 194 -7.03 7.11 10.96
CA GLY A 194 -7.56 7.08 9.59
C GLY A 194 -7.36 5.73 8.89
N GLY A 195 -7.67 4.61 9.54
CA GLY A 195 -7.54 3.29 8.93
C GLY A 195 -6.11 2.73 8.80
N ASN A 196 -5.10 3.35 9.42
CA ASN A 196 -3.71 2.90 9.36
C ASN A 196 -3.32 2.05 10.59
N PRO A 197 -3.02 0.74 10.43
CA PRO A 197 -2.72 -0.15 11.55
C PRO A 197 -1.40 0.17 12.27
N MET A 198 -0.40 0.76 11.60
CA MET A 198 0.82 1.22 12.28
C MET A 198 0.54 2.43 13.17
N LEU A 199 -0.27 3.38 12.68
CA LEU A 199 -0.71 4.53 13.49
C LEU A 199 -1.56 4.08 14.67
N ALA A 200 -2.42 3.07 14.49
CA ALA A 200 -3.21 2.48 15.58
C ALA A 200 -2.33 2.05 16.77
N LYS A 201 -1.22 1.36 16.52
CA LYS A 201 -0.28 0.99 17.58
C LYS A 201 0.43 2.21 18.18
N ARG A 202 0.81 3.18 17.33
CA ARG A 202 1.51 4.40 17.75
C ARG A 202 0.65 5.27 18.66
N VAL A 203 -0.61 5.55 18.31
CA VAL A 203 -1.47 6.43 19.11
C VAL A 203 -1.78 5.84 20.48
N VAL A 204 -1.86 4.51 20.58
CA VAL A 204 -2.04 3.80 21.86
C VAL A 204 -0.79 3.95 22.74
N LEU A 205 0.40 3.84 22.14
CA LEU A 205 1.65 4.10 22.84
C LEU A 205 1.76 5.57 23.29
N GLU A 206 1.36 6.52 22.46
CA GLU A 206 1.34 7.95 22.81
C GLU A 206 0.38 8.24 23.97
N GLU A 207 -0.81 7.63 23.97
CA GLU A 207 -1.77 7.71 25.07
C GLU A 207 -1.18 7.12 26.36
N HIS A 208 -0.52 5.96 26.28
CA HIS A 208 0.16 5.34 27.43
C HIS A 208 1.25 6.23 28.02
N LEU A 209 2.00 6.94 27.18
CA LEU A 209 3.06 7.87 27.58
C LEU A 209 2.54 9.24 28.03
N GLY A 210 1.23 9.51 27.93
CA GLY A 210 0.63 10.80 28.28
C GLY A 210 1.08 11.96 27.37
N LEU A 211 1.44 11.68 26.13
CA LEU A 211 1.91 12.68 25.17
C LEU A 211 0.73 13.54 24.69
N LYS A 212 0.96 14.86 24.54
CA LYS A 212 -0.07 15.80 24.08
C LYS A 212 -0.43 15.54 22.61
N ILE A 213 -1.72 15.59 22.32
CA ILE A 213 -2.30 15.36 20.99
C ILE A 213 -1.86 16.48 20.03
N THR A 214 -1.16 16.11 18.96
CA THR A 214 -0.78 17.00 17.86
C THR A 214 -1.54 16.62 16.59
N GLY A 215 -2.80 17.05 16.46
CA GLY A 215 -3.61 16.90 15.24
C GLY A 215 -3.85 15.44 14.76
N PRO A 216 -4.62 15.26 13.68
CA PRO A 216 -4.74 13.98 12.99
C PRO A 216 -3.48 13.67 12.18
N ASP A 217 -2.95 12.46 12.33
CA ASP A 217 -1.71 12.01 11.67
C ASP A 217 -1.94 11.46 10.25
N HIS A 218 -3.20 11.30 9.83
CA HIS A 218 -3.56 10.75 8.52
C HIS A 218 -3.83 11.86 7.48
N THR A 219 -3.51 11.58 6.23
CA THR A 219 -3.70 12.52 5.09
C THR A 219 -4.97 12.25 4.29
N GLN A 220 -5.98 11.61 4.90
CA GLN A 220 -7.21 11.27 4.17
C GLN A 220 -7.92 12.54 3.68
N TRP A 221 -8.05 12.64 2.36
CA TRP A 221 -8.77 13.73 1.72
C TRP A 221 -10.26 13.53 1.93
N ILE A 222 -10.90 14.49 2.59
CA ILE A 222 -12.36 14.55 2.66
C ILE A 222 -12.88 14.86 1.26
N ASP A 223 -13.76 13.99 0.72
CA ASP A 223 -14.41 14.25 -0.56
C ASP A 223 -15.37 15.45 -0.41
N GLY A 224 -14.95 16.62 -0.91
CA GLY A 224 -15.74 17.85 -0.90
C GLY A 224 -16.86 17.89 -1.95
N THR A 225 -16.97 16.87 -2.81
CA THR A 225 -17.99 16.79 -3.86
C THR A 225 -19.43 16.98 -3.35
N PRO A 226 -19.86 16.37 -2.22
CA PRO A 226 -21.22 16.53 -1.70
C PRO A 226 -21.55 18.00 -1.36
N PHE A 227 -20.61 18.74 -0.79
CA PHE A 227 -20.79 20.16 -0.46
C PHE A 227 -20.89 21.04 -1.71
N LEU A 228 -20.10 20.73 -2.75
CA LEU A 228 -20.18 21.43 -4.03
C LEU A 228 -21.54 21.19 -4.71
N VAL A 229 -22.01 19.94 -4.72
CA VAL A 229 -23.34 19.58 -5.26
C VAL A 229 -24.45 20.29 -4.48
N ALA A 230 -24.38 20.33 -3.14
CA ALA A 230 -25.33 21.05 -2.30
C ALA A 230 -25.38 22.56 -2.62
N GLY A 231 -24.22 23.20 -2.81
CA GLY A 231 -24.15 24.60 -3.24
C GLY A 231 -24.81 24.86 -4.59
N LEU A 232 -24.62 23.94 -5.56
CA LEU A 232 -25.22 24.05 -6.88
C LEU A 232 -26.76 23.92 -6.85
N MET A 233 -27.28 23.07 -5.97
CA MET A 233 -28.72 22.96 -5.72
C MET A 233 -29.30 24.23 -5.10
N CYS A 234 -28.56 24.85 -4.16
CA CYS A 234 -28.97 26.12 -3.55
C CYS A 234 -29.11 27.25 -4.59
N PHE A 235 -28.14 27.41 -5.50
CA PHE A 235 -28.24 28.41 -6.57
C PHE A 235 -29.40 28.14 -7.55
N THR A 236 -29.72 26.87 -7.77
CA THR A 236 -30.88 26.46 -8.56
C THR A 236 -32.20 26.86 -7.87
N LEU A 237 -32.29 26.73 -6.55
CA LEU A 237 -33.45 27.22 -5.78
C LEU A 237 -33.59 28.74 -5.85
N VAL A 238 -32.49 29.50 -5.73
CA VAL A 238 -32.51 30.97 -5.88
C VAL A 238 -33.07 31.38 -7.24
N ARG A 239 -32.73 30.64 -8.30
CA ARG A 239 -33.28 30.87 -9.64
C ARG A 239 -34.81 30.67 -9.68
N PHE A 240 -35.33 29.60 -9.06
CA PHE A 240 -36.77 29.37 -8.99
C PHE A 240 -37.50 30.41 -8.14
N LEU A 241 -36.91 30.86 -7.04
CA LEU A 241 -37.46 31.96 -6.24
C LEU A 241 -37.51 33.27 -7.04
N GLY A 242 -36.48 33.57 -7.84
CA GLY A 242 -36.48 34.74 -8.73
C GLY A 242 -37.64 34.74 -9.73
N LEU A 243 -37.98 33.58 -10.28
CA LEU A 243 -39.18 33.40 -11.11
C LEU A 243 -40.47 33.64 -10.31
N GLY A 244 -40.57 33.07 -9.11
CA GLY A 244 -41.74 33.20 -8.24
C GLY A 244 -41.99 34.64 -7.75
N PHE A 245 -40.94 35.42 -7.49
CA PHE A 245 -41.02 36.81 -7.06
C PHE A 245 -41.04 37.83 -8.21
N SER A 246 -41.10 37.38 -9.48
CA SER A 246 -40.99 38.24 -10.67
C SER A 246 -39.74 39.15 -10.69
N SER A 247 -38.69 38.74 -9.99
CA SER A 247 -37.44 39.50 -9.87
C SER A 247 -36.42 39.00 -10.87
N THR A 248 -36.28 39.73 -11.98
CA THR A 248 -35.33 39.43 -13.05
C THR A 248 -33.89 39.38 -12.53
N SER A 249 -33.56 40.24 -11.57
CA SER A 249 -32.23 40.31 -10.95
C SER A 249 -31.88 39.04 -10.17
N LEU A 250 -32.82 38.51 -9.36
CA LEU A 250 -32.60 37.26 -8.61
C LEU A 250 -32.47 36.06 -9.54
N TYR A 251 -33.30 36.02 -10.59
CA TYR A 251 -33.25 34.97 -11.59
C TYR A 251 -31.91 34.93 -12.33
N LEU A 252 -31.43 36.10 -12.79
CA LEU A 252 -30.14 36.25 -13.48
C LEU A 252 -28.97 35.89 -12.56
N LEU A 253 -28.99 36.36 -11.31
CA LEU A 253 -27.93 36.09 -10.35
C LEU A 253 -27.83 34.60 -10.00
N GLY A 254 -28.96 33.92 -9.77
CA GLY A 254 -29.00 32.47 -9.58
C GLY A 254 -28.46 31.71 -10.79
N ALA A 255 -28.86 32.11 -12.01
CA ALA A 255 -28.38 31.50 -13.25
C ALA A 255 -26.85 31.66 -13.44
N ILE A 256 -26.32 32.87 -13.24
CA ILE A 256 -24.87 33.13 -13.35
C ILE A 256 -24.09 32.29 -12.32
N LEU A 257 -24.55 32.25 -11.07
CA LEU A 257 -23.88 31.48 -10.01
C LEU A 257 -23.91 29.97 -10.28
N THR A 258 -25.02 29.42 -10.81
CA THR A 258 -25.07 28.00 -11.20
C THR A 258 -24.04 27.66 -12.29
N VAL A 259 -23.88 28.54 -13.29
CA VAL A 259 -22.91 28.35 -14.38
C VAL A 259 -21.47 28.45 -13.87
N VAL A 260 -21.18 29.44 -13.03
CA VAL A 260 -19.85 29.60 -12.42
C VAL A 260 -19.50 28.38 -11.56
N ALA A 261 -20.43 27.89 -10.73
CA ALA A 261 -20.22 26.69 -9.93
C ALA A 261 -20.04 25.42 -10.79
N ALA A 262 -20.77 25.31 -11.91
CA ALA A 262 -20.61 24.20 -12.86
C ALA A 262 -19.25 24.23 -13.58
N ILE A 263 -18.78 25.42 -13.98
CA ILE A 263 -17.43 25.61 -14.56
C ILE A 263 -16.36 25.29 -13.52
N ALA A 264 -16.50 25.78 -12.29
CA ALA A 264 -15.59 25.46 -11.19
C ALA A 264 -15.55 23.94 -10.94
N ARG A 265 -16.70 23.25 -10.99
CA ARG A 265 -16.76 21.79 -10.92
C ARG A 265 -15.99 21.14 -12.07
N LEU A 266 -16.22 21.56 -13.32
CA LEU A 266 -15.51 21.01 -14.47
C LEU A 266 -14.00 21.20 -14.34
N LEU A 267 -13.55 22.39 -13.91
CA LEU A 267 -12.14 22.68 -13.67
C LEU A 267 -11.55 21.81 -12.54
N LEU A 268 -12.25 21.70 -11.40
CA LEU A 268 -11.84 20.85 -10.28
C LEU A 268 -11.79 19.36 -10.63
N TYR A 269 -12.68 18.89 -11.50
CA TYR A 269 -12.66 17.51 -12.01
C TYR A 269 -11.62 17.29 -13.12
N SER A 270 -11.34 18.31 -13.93
CA SER A 270 -10.30 18.25 -14.98
C SER A 270 -8.89 18.42 -14.43
N LEU A 271 -8.74 19.02 -13.25
CA LEU A 271 -7.49 18.95 -12.52
C LEU A 271 -7.19 17.48 -12.27
N PRO A 272 -6.01 16.98 -12.69
CA PRO A 272 -5.64 15.61 -12.41
C PRO A 272 -5.70 15.45 -10.90
N ARG A 273 -6.74 14.76 -10.41
CA ARG A 273 -6.83 14.32 -9.01
C ARG A 273 -5.44 13.78 -8.70
N ARG A 274 -4.77 14.30 -7.66
CA ARG A 274 -3.51 13.72 -7.17
C ARG A 274 -3.83 12.31 -6.62
N LYS A 275 -4.17 11.37 -7.50
CA LYS A 275 -3.92 9.96 -7.33
C LYS A 275 -2.41 9.90 -7.16
N GLY A 276 -1.94 9.38 -6.02
CA GLY A 276 -0.51 9.33 -5.68
C GLY A 276 0.32 9.04 -6.91
N ARG A 277 0.94 10.11 -7.45
CA ARG A 277 1.76 10.02 -8.65
C ARG A 277 2.93 9.14 -8.25
N LEU A 278 3.13 8.08 -9.03
CA LEU A 278 4.35 7.30 -8.99
C LEU A 278 5.54 8.26 -8.99
N GLY A 279 6.42 8.15 -7.98
CA GLY A 279 7.65 8.94 -7.88
C GLY A 279 7.56 10.30 -7.19
N GLN A 280 6.99 10.40 -5.98
CA GLN A 280 7.41 11.46 -5.05
C GLN A 280 8.51 10.93 -4.12
N ARG A 281 9.70 11.50 -4.30
CA ARG A 281 10.77 11.53 -3.28
C ARG A 281 10.42 12.57 -2.23
#